data_AF-A0A8C6HFF0-F1
#
_entry.id   AF-A0A8C6HFF0-F1
#
_cell.length_a   1.000
_cell.length_b   1.000
_cell.length_c   1.000
_cell.angle_alpha   90.00
_cell.angle_beta   90.00
_cell.angle_gamma   90.00
#
_symmetry.space_group_name_H-M   'P 1'
#
loop_
_entity.id
_entity.type
_entity.pdbx_description
1 polymer ?
#
loop_
_entity_poly.entity_id
_entity_poly.type
_entity_poly.pdbx_seq_one_letter_code
_entity_poly.pdbx_strand_id
1 'polypeptide(L)'
;MATAIRDVGVWRQTRTLLLKNYLIKCRTKKSSVQEILFPLFFLFWLILVSMMHPNKKYEEVSDIELSPMDKFSLSNVILGYTPVTNITSSIMQRVSTDHLPKVIVTEEYANEKELVAASLSKSSNFVGVVFKDTMSYELRFFPEMIPVSSIYMNSREGCSKTCDAAQYWSLGFTVLQASIDAAIIQLKTNVSVWSELESTKAVIMGEAAVVEIDTFPRGVILIYLVIAFSPFGYFLAIHIVTQVEKKVPIVRR
;
A
#
# COMPACT_ATOMS: atom_id res chain seq x y z
N MET A 1 -5.80 40.15 79.13
CA MET A 1 -6.90 39.64 78.30
C MET A 1 -6.32 39.14 76.99
N ALA A 2 -6.10 37.82 76.88
CA ALA A 2 -5.61 37.20 75.65
C ALA A 2 -6.81 36.58 74.92
N THR A 3 -7.08 37.05 73.71
CA THR A 3 -8.08 36.51 72.81
C THR A 3 -7.65 35.12 72.33
N ALA A 4 -8.31 34.07 72.80
CA ALA A 4 -8.08 32.70 72.35
C ALA A 4 -8.58 32.55 70.90
N ILE A 5 -7.64 32.52 69.95
CA ILE A 5 -7.90 32.11 68.57
C ILE A 5 -8.17 30.60 68.61
N ARG A 6 -9.43 30.18 68.43
CA ARG A 6 -9.79 28.76 68.29
C ARG A 6 -9.24 28.26 66.95
N ASP A 7 -8.24 27.38 67.01
CA ASP A 7 -7.80 26.61 65.85
C ASP A 7 -8.98 25.81 65.30
N VAL A 8 -9.47 26.25 64.14
CA VAL A 8 -10.50 25.55 63.40
C VAL A 8 -9.83 24.33 62.77
N GLY A 9 -10.13 23.15 63.28
CA GLY A 9 -9.57 21.91 62.74
C GLY A 9 -9.77 21.82 61.24
N VAL A 10 -8.68 21.53 60.51
CA VAL A 10 -8.59 21.50 59.04
C VAL A 10 -9.73 20.70 58.41
N TRP A 11 -10.14 19.60 59.06
CA TRP A 11 -11.28 18.76 58.63
C TRP A 11 -12.63 19.50 58.63
N ARG A 12 -12.87 20.36 59.61
CA ARG A 12 -14.10 21.15 59.70
C ARG A 12 -14.12 22.22 58.61
N GLN A 13 -12.96 22.80 58.32
CA GLN A 13 -12.78 23.78 57.24
C GLN A 13 -12.94 23.15 55.85
N THR A 14 -12.35 21.98 55.59
CA THR A 14 -12.51 21.25 54.32
C THR A 14 -13.95 20.80 54.11
N ARG A 15 -14.62 20.29 55.15
CA ARG A 15 -16.05 19.93 55.06
C ARG A 15 -16.92 21.13 54.74
N THR A 16 -16.69 22.28 55.37
CA THR A 16 -17.45 23.50 55.09
C THR A 16 -17.16 24.04 53.68
N LEU A 17 -15.92 23.96 53.20
CA LEU A 17 -15.55 24.33 51.84
C LEU A 17 -16.21 23.42 50.79
N LEU A 18 -16.21 22.11 51.00
CA LEU A 18 -16.88 21.16 50.11
C LEU A 18 -18.39 21.38 50.08
N LEU A 19 -19.01 21.61 51.24
CA LEU A 19 -20.44 21.92 51.32
C LEU A 19 -20.76 23.25 50.61
N LYS A 20 -19.91 24.27 50.75
CA LYS A 20 -20.04 25.54 50.05
C LYS A 20 -19.93 25.35 48.54
N ASN A 21 -18.92 24.62 48.07
CA ASN A 21 -18.73 24.32 46.64
C ASN A 21 -19.90 23.50 46.08
N TYR A 22 -20.41 22.52 46.83
CA TYR A 22 -21.59 21.75 46.47
C TYR A 22 -22.85 22.62 46.35
N LEU A 23 -23.12 23.49 47.33
CA LEU A 23 -24.27 24.39 47.32
C LEU A 23 -24.19 25.42 46.17
N ILE A 24 -23.00 25.94 45.89
CA ILE A 24 -22.76 26.81 44.72
C ILE A 24 -23.07 26.04 43.44
N LYS A 25 -22.58 24.79 43.32
CA LYS A 25 -22.80 23.95 42.14
C LYS A 25 -24.27 23.55 41.96
N CYS A 26 -25.00 23.32 43.05
CA CYS A 26 -26.45 23.11 43.04
C CYS A 26 -27.23 24.36 42.59
N ARG A 27 -26.76 25.56 42.92
CA ARG A 27 -27.39 26.82 42.52
C ARG A 27 -27.15 27.14 41.04
N THR A 28 -26.03 26.72 40.47
CA THR A 28 -25.69 26.84 39.04
C THR A 28 -26.09 25.59 38.24
N LYS A 29 -27.25 24.98 38.54
CA LYS A 29 -27.69 23.69 37.99
C LYS A 29 -27.64 23.60 36.45
N LYS A 30 -27.96 24.70 35.73
CA LYS A 30 -27.89 24.76 34.27
C LYS A 30 -26.45 24.66 33.72
N SER A 31 -25.51 25.37 34.35
CA SER A 31 -24.09 25.34 33.98
C SER A 31 -23.47 23.97 34.28
N SER A 32 -23.86 23.32 35.39
CA SER A 32 -23.33 22.01 35.78
C SER A 32 -23.86 20.86 34.91
N VAL A 33 -25.09 20.95 34.40
CA VAL A 33 -25.60 19.98 33.42
C VAL A 33 -24.85 20.12 32.09
N GLN A 34 -24.62 21.36 31.65
CA GLN A 34 -23.88 21.66 30.42
C GLN A 34 -22.42 21.18 30.49
N GLU A 35 -21.76 21.32 31.65
CA GLU A 35 -20.41 20.79 31.93
C GLU A 35 -20.29 19.26 31.76
N ILE A 36 -21.37 18.51 31.97
CA ILE A 36 -21.38 17.05 31.86
C ILE A 36 -21.87 16.60 30.48
N LEU A 37 -22.89 17.29 29.95
CA LEU A 37 -23.51 16.96 28.67
C LEU A 37 -22.55 17.19 27.50
N PHE A 38 -21.73 18.23 27.53
CA PHE A 38 -20.77 18.48 26.45
C PHE A 38 -19.72 17.38 26.32
N PRO A 39 -18.97 16.98 27.37
CA PRO A 39 -18.05 15.86 27.27
C PRO A 39 -18.71 14.56 26.79
N LEU A 40 -19.93 14.26 27.24
CA LEU A 40 -20.68 13.08 26.81
C LEU A 40 -21.06 13.16 25.32
N PHE A 41 -21.55 14.32 24.88
CA PHE A 41 -21.85 14.58 23.47
C PHE A 41 -20.58 14.44 22.62
N PHE A 42 -19.48 15.05 23.04
CA PHE A 42 -18.23 14.98 22.28
C PHE A 42 -17.70 13.54 22.21
N LEU A 43 -17.78 12.78 23.30
CA LEU A 43 -17.37 11.38 23.36
C LEU A 43 -18.24 10.48 22.47
N PHE A 44 -19.55 10.71 22.45
CA PHE A 44 -20.49 9.99 21.58
C PHE A 44 -20.12 10.17 20.09
N TRP A 45 -19.85 11.41 19.66
CA TRP A 45 -19.43 11.69 18.29
C TRP A 45 -18.07 11.08 17.93
N LEU A 46 -17.12 11.02 18.87
CA LEU A 46 -15.85 10.31 18.64
C LEU A 46 -16.07 8.82 18.37
N ILE A 47 -16.97 8.19 19.12
CA ILE A 47 -17.31 6.78 18.93
C ILE A 47 -17.94 6.59 17.54
N LEU A 48 -18.87 7.46 17.15
CA LEU A 48 -19.47 7.40 15.80
C LEU A 48 -18.41 7.55 14.70
N VAL A 49 -17.51 8.53 14.79
CA VAL A 49 -16.43 8.72 13.80
C VAL A 49 -15.49 7.53 13.75
N SER A 50 -15.13 6.96 14.89
CA SER A 50 -14.32 5.75 15.00
C SER A 50 -15.00 4.53 14.37
N MET A 51 -16.32 4.41 14.53
CA MET A 51 -17.12 3.33 13.92
C MET A 51 -17.28 3.48 12.40
N MET A 52 -17.35 4.71 11.89
CA MET A 52 -17.49 4.98 10.45
C MET A 52 -16.23 4.65 9.66
N HIS A 53 -15.06 4.69 10.29
CA HIS A 53 -13.77 4.34 9.67
C HIS A 53 -13.00 3.32 10.53
N PRO A 54 -13.42 2.04 10.51
CA PRO A 54 -12.69 1.00 11.22
C PRO A 54 -11.30 0.80 10.61
N ASN A 55 -10.34 0.39 11.44
CA ASN A 55 -9.01 -0.02 10.94
C ASN A 55 -9.18 -1.16 9.93
N LYS A 56 -8.53 -1.06 8.78
CA LYS A 56 -8.52 -2.15 7.81
C LYS A 56 -7.65 -3.27 8.37
N LYS A 57 -8.27 -4.42 8.64
CA LYS A 57 -7.57 -5.63 9.06
C LYS A 57 -7.38 -6.51 7.84
N TYR A 58 -6.16 -6.94 7.62
CA TYR A 58 -5.84 -7.88 6.57
C TYR A 58 -5.39 -9.17 7.22
N GLU A 59 -5.94 -10.28 6.75
CA GLU A 59 -5.58 -11.61 7.20
C GLU A 59 -4.24 -12.02 6.59
N GLU A 60 -3.64 -13.06 7.17
CA GLU A 60 -2.43 -13.66 6.64
C GLU A 60 -2.72 -14.33 5.29
N VAL A 61 -1.89 -14.02 4.30
CA VAL A 61 -1.92 -14.64 2.97
C VAL A 61 -0.78 -15.64 2.92
N SER A 62 -1.08 -16.91 2.68
CA SER A 62 -0.06 -17.95 2.53
C SER A 62 0.69 -17.82 1.20
N ASP A 63 1.89 -18.38 1.15
CA ASP A 63 2.66 -18.53 -0.08
C ASP A 63 1.85 -19.24 -1.18
N ILE A 64 1.98 -18.77 -2.42
CA ILE A 64 1.35 -19.39 -3.59
C ILE A 64 2.44 -19.89 -4.53
N GLU A 65 2.57 -21.21 -4.64
CA GLU A 65 3.43 -21.81 -5.67
C GLU A 65 2.83 -21.57 -7.06
N LEU A 66 3.64 -21.00 -7.95
CA LEU A 66 3.34 -20.94 -9.38
C LEU A 66 3.75 -22.26 -10.03
N SER A 67 3.04 -22.62 -11.11
CA SER A 67 3.39 -23.79 -11.91
C SER A 67 4.83 -23.63 -12.45
N PRO A 68 5.55 -24.75 -12.65
CA PRO A 68 6.85 -24.73 -13.32
C PRO A 68 6.80 -23.99 -14.65
N MET A 69 7.94 -23.48 -15.09
CA MET A 69 8.06 -22.70 -16.33
C MET A 69 7.47 -23.45 -17.52
N ASP A 70 6.37 -22.93 -18.05
CA ASP A 70 5.68 -23.56 -19.17
C ASP A 70 6.29 -23.11 -20.50
N LYS A 71 6.99 -24.02 -21.18
CA LYS A 71 7.55 -23.82 -22.52
C LYS A 71 6.50 -23.47 -23.57
N PHE A 72 5.24 -23.82 -23.35
CA PHE A 72 4.14 -23.58 -24.30
C PHE A 72 3.56 -22.16 -24.24
N SER A 73 3.89 -21.39 -23.18
CA SER A 73 3.45 -20.00 -23.01
C SER A 73 3.83 -19.08 -24.18
N LEU A 74 4.94 -19.40 -24.87
CA LEU A 74 5.46 -18.64 -26.00
C LEU A 74 5.09 -19.24 -27.38
N SER A 75 4.14 -20.19 -27.44
CA SER A 75 3.77 -20.81 -28.72
C SER A 75 3.27 -19.77 -29.76
N ASN A 76 3.75 -19.88 -31.01
CA ASN A 76 3.44 -18.98 -32.14
C ASN A 76 4.01 -17.55 -32.05
N VAL A 77 5.08 -17.35 -31.29
CA VAL A 77 5.79 -16.06 -31.20
C VAL A 77 6.95 -16.01 -32.21
N ILE A 78 7.09 -14.88 -32.89
CA ILE A 78 8.23 -14.58 -33.77
C ILE A 78 9.27 -13.85 -32.93
N LEU A 79 10.49 -14.39 -32.87
CA LEU A 79 11.58 -13.79 -32.11
C LEU A 79 12.56 -13.13 -33.07
N GLY A 80 12.56 -11.80 -33.10
CA GLY A 80 13.54 -11.02 -33.83
C GLY A 80 14.73 -10.68 -32.95
N TYR A 81 15.96 -10.75 -33.46
CA TYR A 81 17.13 -10.30 -32.71
C TYR A 81 18.08 -9.39 -33.52
N THR A 82 18.80 -8.53 -32.80
CA THR A 82 19.76 -7.56 -33.34
C THR A 82 20.87 -7.27 -32.32
N PRO A 83 22.09 -6.89 -32.75
CA PRO A 83 22.63 -7.04 -34.09
C PRO A 83 22.98 -8.49 -34.41
N VAL A 84 23.02 -8.81 -35.71
CA VAL A 84 23.43 -10.13 -36.19
C VAL A 84 24.95 -10.21 -36.18
N THR A 85 25.48 -11.05 -35.30
CA THR A 85 26.90 -11.36 -35.16
C THR A 85 27.07 -12.87 -34.98
N ASN A 86 28.28 -13.37 -35.19
CA ASN A 86 28.58 -14.80 -34.97
C ASN A 86 28.20 -15.27 -33.56
N ILE A 87 28.35 -14.39 -32.55
CA ILE A 87 28.04 -14.71 -31.16
C ILE A 87 26.53 -14.69 -30.93
N THR A 88 25.83 -13.60 -31.30
CA THR A 88 24.38 -13.47 -31.08
C THR A 88 23.59 -14.52 -31.86
N SER A 89 24.00 -14.85 -33.09
CA SER A 89 23.41 -15.94 -33.86
C SER A 89 23.59 -17.30 -33.16
N SER A 90 24.77 -17.58 -32.62
CA SER A 90 25.01 -18.83 -31.87
C SER A 90 24.18 -18.93 -30.57
N ILE A 91 23.96 -17.80 -29.87
CA ILE A 91 23.08 -17.73 -28.69
C ILE A 91 21.66 -18.09 -29.11
N MET A 92 21.13 -17.39 -30.10
CA MET A 92 19.74 -17.52 -30.54
C MET A 92 19.45 -18.88 -31.17
N GLN A 93 20.43 -19.46 -31.87
CA GLN A 93 20.34 -20.82 -32.37
C GLN A 93 20.15 -21.82 -31.23
N ARG A 94 20.96 -21.74 -30.16
CA ARG A 94 20.81 -22.61 -28.98
C ARG A 94 19.48 -22.41 -28.27
N VAL A 95 19.03 -21.16 -28.12
CA VAL A 95 17.71 -20.85 -27.54
C VAL A 95 16.61 -21.56 -28.34
N SER A 96 16.67 -21.49 -29.67
CA SER A 96 15.66 -22.10 -30.53
C SER A 96 15.74 -23.63 -30.57
N THR A 97 16.93 -24.24 -30.54
CA THR A 97 17.09 -25.70 -30.67
C THR A 97 16.95 -26.42 -29.35
N ASP A 98 17.60 -25.91 -28.30
CA ASP A 98 17.85 -26.65 -27.07
C ASP A 98 16.77 -26.35 -26.02
N HIS A 99 16.28 -25.11 -25.99
CA HIS A 99 15.40 -24.63 -24.91
C HIS A 99 13.94 -24.46 -25.37
N LEU A 100 13.72 -23.96 -26.59
CA LEU A 100 12.42 -23.54 -27.11
C LEU A 100 12.08 -24.13 -28.52
N PRO A 101 12.09 -25.47 -28.68
CA PRO A 101 12.01 -26.14 -30.00
C PRO A 101 10.67 -25.99 -30.74
N LYS A 102 9.61 -25.51 -30.07
CA LYS A 102 8.26 -25.36 -30.65
C LYS A 102 7.82 -23.90 -30.81
N VAL A 103 8.71 -22.95 -30.54
CA VAL A 103 8.32 -21.59 -30.16
C VAL A 103 8.69 -20.54 -31.20
N ILE A 104 9.62 -20.76 -32.14
CA ILE A 104 10.29 -19.61 -32.77
C ILE A 104 10.58 -19.76 -34.27
N VAL A 105 9.97 -18.88 -35.07
CA VAL A 105 10.63 -18.39 -36.30
C VAL A 105 11.60 -17.31 -35.85
N THR A 106 12.90 -17.60 -35.88
CA THR A 106 13.94 -16.63 -35.52
C THR A 106 14.20 -15.72 -36.70
N GLU A 107 14.09 -14.42 -36.51
CA GLU A 107 14.36 -13.42 -37.55
C GLU A 107 15.59 -12.59 -37.19
N GLU A 108 16.45 -12.42 -38.19
CA GLU A 108 17.74 -11.79 -38.05
C GLU A 108 17.67 -10.35 -38.55
N TYR A 109 18.11 -9.39 -37.73
CA TYR A 109 18.09 -7.96 -38.08
C TYR A 109 19.46 -7.31 -37.92
N ALA A 110 19.88 -6.53 -38.91
CA ALA A 110 21.19 -5.88 -38.85
C ALA A 110 21.21 -4.75 -37.81
N ASN A 111 20.11 -4.01 -37.71
CA ASN A 111 19.99 -2.83 -36.86
C ASN A 111 18.69 -2.81 -36.06
N GLU A 112 18.72 -2.10 -34.93
CA GLU A 112 17.53 -1.89 -34.08
C GLU A 112 16.37 -1.22 -34.83
N LYS A 113 16.67 -0.32 -35.79
CA LYS A 113 15.65 0.36 -36.61
C LYS A 113 14.87 -0.62 -37.49
N GLU A 114 15.54 -1.62 -38.07
CA GLU A 114 14.90 -2.63 -38.91
C GLU A 114 14.02 -3.55 -38.07
N LEU A 115 14.51 -3.93 -36.89
CA LEU A 115 13.74 -4.73 -35.92
C LEU A 115 12.46 -4.00 -35.49
N VAL A 116 12.54 -2.70 -35.21
CA VAL A 116 11.37 -1.88 -34.85
C VAL A 116 10.42 -1.72 -36.04
N ALA A 117 10.93 -1.53 -37.26
CA ALA A 117 10.06 -1.47 -38.44
C ALA A 117 9.31 -2.79 -38.67
N ALA A 118 9.99 -3.92 -38.45
CA ALA A 118 9.38 -5.24 -38.56
C ALA A 118 8.38 -5.52 -37.44
N SER A 119 8.66 -5.10 -36.20
CA SER A 119 7.73 -5.28 -35.08
C SER A 119 6.40 -4.60 -35.37
N LEU A 120 6.41 -3.38 -35.92
CA LEU A 120 5.20 -2.65 -36.32
C LEU A 120 4.38 -3.39 -37.37
N SER A 121 5.02 -4.16 -38.26
CA SER A 121 4.32 -4.93 -39.30
C SER A 121 3.74 -6.26 -38.81
N LYS A 122 4.28 -6.84 -37.72
CA LYS A 122 3.96 -8.19 -37.21
C LYS A 122 3.39 -8.16 -35.78
N SER A 123 2.71 -7.06 -35.44
CA SER A 123 2.57 -6.51 -34.09
C SER A 123 2.00 -7.41 -32.98
N SER A 124 1.25 -8.48 -33.28
CA SER A 124 0.59 -9.25 -32.21
C SER A 124 1.48 -10.32 -31.58
N ASN A 125 2.43 -10.89 -32.34
CA ASN A 125 3.18 -12.07 -31.91
C ASN A 125 4.70 -11.86 -32.02
N PHE A 126 5.18 -10.61 -32.08
CA PHE A 126 6.58 -10.32 -32.27
C PHE A 126 7.26 -9.92 -30.97
N VAL A 127 8.38 -10.58 -30.65
CA VAL A 127 9.24 -10.24 -29.52
C VAL A 127 10.63 -9.90 -30.06
N GLY A 128 11.17 -8.77 -29.62
CA GLY A 128 12.49 -8.29 -30.02
C GLY A 128 13.55 -8.53 -28.95
N VAL A 129 14.73 -9.00 -29.35
CA VAL A 129 15.92 -9.10 -28.50
C VAL A 129 16.99 -8.17 -29.04
N VAL A 130 17.35 -7.15 -28.27
CA VAL A 130 18.38 -6.16 -28.63
C VAL A 130 19.59 -6.41 -27.77
N PHE A 131 20.60 -7.09 -28.31
CA PHE A 131 21.88 -7.29 -27.65
C PHE A 131 22.67 -5.98 -27.65
N LYS A 132 23.06 -5.51 -26.48
CA LYS A 132 23.99 -4.38 -26.32
C LYS A 132 25.43 -4.88 -26.26
N ASP A 133 25.65 -5.98 -25.55
CA ASP A 133 26.93 -6.65 -25.38
C ASP A 133 26.76 -8.18 -25.42
N THR A 134 27.86 -8.93 -25.30
CA THR A 134 27.80 -10.40 -25.24
C THR A 134 27.08 -10.97 -24.01
N MET A 135 26.88 -10.15 -22.97
CA MET A 135 26.24 -10.54 -21.69
C MET A 135 25.05 -9.64 -21.34
N SER A 136 24.71 -8.66 -22.20
CA SER A 136 23.66 -7.68 -21.93
C SER A 136 22.73 -7.58 -23.12
N TYR A 137 21.43 -7.69 -22.85
CA TYR A 137 20.38 -7.59 -23.85
C TYR A 137 19.16 -6.90 -23.26
N GLU A 138 18.35 -6.33 -24.15
CA GLU A 138 17.06 -5.74 -23.84
C GLU A 138 15.98 -6.54 -24.57
N LEU A 139 14.93 -6.91 -23.84
CA LEU A 139 13.75 -7.53 -24.44
C LEU A 139 12.70 -6.47 -24.76
N ARG A 140 12.10 -6.57 -25.94
CA ARG A 140 11.03 -5.70 -26.40
C ARG A 140 9.78 -6.52 -26.64
N PHE A 141 8.77 -6.22 -25.84
CA PHE A 141 7.44 -6.81 -25.95
C PHE A 141 6.43 -5.73 -26.32
N PHE A 142 5.35 -6.15 -26.99
CA PHE A 142 4.20 -5.29 -27.19
C PHE A 142 3.48 -5.05 -25.85
N PRO A 143 3.01 -3.82 -25.57
CA PRO A 143 2.32 -3.51 -24.31
C PRO A 143 1.07 -4.35 -24.04
N GLU A 144 0.48 -4.95 -25.07
CA GLU A 144 -0.68 -5.85 -24.95
C GLU A 144 -0.29 -7.26 -24.49
N MET A 145 0.97 -7.64 -24.65
CA MET A 145 1.47 -8.99 -24.36
C MET A 145 2.00 -9.12 -22.93
N ILE A 146 2.50 -8.03 -22.34
CA ILE A 146 3.10 -8.03 -21.00
C ILE A 146 2.73 -6.73 -20.29
N PRO A 147 2.37 -6.77 -18.99
CA PRO A 147 2.06 -5.57 -18.22
C PRO A 147 3.27 -4.62 -18.18
N VAL A 148 3.01 -3.33 -18.38
CA VAL A 148 4.05 -2.29 -18.35
C VAL A 148 4.59 -2.15 -16.94
N SER A 149 5.92 -2.15 -16.78
CA SER A 149 6.54 -1.91 -15.48
C SER A 149 6.26 -0.49 -15.01
N SER A 150 5.69 -0.35 -13.81
CA SER A 150 5.52 0.94 -13.15
C SER A 150 6.72 1.23 -12.26
N ILE A 151 7.20 2.47 -12.27
CA ILE A 151 8.27 2.94 -11.37
C ILE A 151 7.67 3.30 -9.99
N TYR A 152 6.35 3.47 -9.92
CA TYR A 152 5.63 3.82 -8.72
C TYR A 152 5.32 2.57 -7.91
N MET A 153 6.07 2.38 -6.83
CA MET A 153 5.81 1.31 -5.87
C MET A 153 4.71 1.76 -4.92
N ASN A 154 3.53 1.16 -5.05
CA ASN A 154 2.47 1.34 -4.07
C ASN A 154 2.88 0.68 -2.75
N SER A 155 2.54 1.30 -1.62
CA SER A 155 2.96 0.84 -0.29
C SER A 155 2.38 -0.52 0.10
N ARG A 156 1.32 -0.96 -0.59
CA ARG A 156 0.72 -2.28 -0.44
C ARG A 156 -0.15 -2.63 -1.64
N GLU A 157 0.21 -3.66 -2.38
CA GLU A 157 -0.66 -4.31 -3.37
C GLU A 157 -0.65 -5.82 -3.10
N GLY A 158 -1.83 -6.39 -2.90
CA GLY A 158 -1.96 -7.84 -2.77
C GLY A 158 -1.71 -8.50 -4.13
N CYS A 159 -0.63 -9.26 -4.26
CA CYS A 159 -0.37 -10.07 -5.46
C CYS A 159 -1.11 -11.40 -5.31
N SER A 160 -2.10 -11.66 -6.17
CA SER A 160 -2.68 -12.99 -6.34
C SER A 160 -2.19 -13.64 -7.64
N LYS A 161 -2.77 -14.77 -8.05
CA LYS A 161 -2.39 -15.49 -9.28
C LYS A 161 -2.51 -14.67 -10.58
N THR A 162 -3.20 -13.53 -10.54
CA THR A 162 -3.46 -12.66 -11.70
C THR A 162 -2.71 -11.33 -11.66
N CYS A 163 -1.86 -11.10 -10.65
CA CYS A 163 -1.10 -9.85 -10.55
C CYS A 163 -0.06 -9.72 -11.66
N ASP A 164 0.41 -8.51 -11.92
CA ASP A 164 1.36 -8.22 -12.99
C ASP A 164 2.64 -9.07 -12.87
N ALA A 165 3.17 -9.25 -11.65
CA ALA A 165 4.33 -10.11 -11.41
C ALA A 165 4.07 -11.59 -11.80
N ALA A 166 2.87 -12.11 -11.50
CA ALA A 166 2.48 -13.45 -11.92
C ALA A 166 2.28 -13.54 -13.44
N GLN A 167 1.81 -12.47 -14.08
CA GLN A 167 1.66 -12.39 -15.53
C GLN A 167 3.01 -12.49 -16.25
N TYR A 168 4.07 -11.86 -15.76
CA TYR A 168 5.43 -12.06 -16.31
C TYR A 168 5.85 -13.54 -16.31
N TRP A 169 5.47 -14.28 -15.28
CA TRP A 169 5.75 -15.72 -15.20
C TRP A 169 4.88 -16.53 -16.17
N SER A 170 3.57 -16.26 -16.24
CA SER A 170 2.64 -17.04 -17.06
C SER A 170 2.71 -16.74 -18.56
N LEU A 171 3.07 -15.50 -18.94
CA LEU A 171 3.13 -15.04 -20.34
C LEU A 171 4.47 -15.36 -21.02
N GLY A 172 5.36 -16.05 -20.33
CA GLY A 172 6.60 -16.59 -20.91
C GLY A 172 7.78 -15.61 -20.96
N PHE A 173 7.68 -14.43 -20.36
CA PHE A 173 8.80 -13.49 -20.24
C PHE A 173 9.99 -14.14 -19.52
N THR A 174 9.72 -14.73 -18.36
CA THR A 174 10.74 -15.40 -17.54
C THR A 174 11.33 -16.61 -18.26
N VAL A 175 10.51 -17.31 -19.06
CA VAL A 175 10.94 -18.43 -19.90
C VAL A 175 11.95 -17.97 -20.94
N LEU A 176 11.62 -16.93 -21.69
CA LEU A 176 12.52 -16.38 -22.69
C LEU A 176 13.82 -15.87 -22.05
N GLN A 177 13.72 -15.13 -20.95
CA GLN A 177 14.87 -14.61 -20.22
C GLN A 177 15.79 -15.73 -19.74
N ALA A 178 15.23 -16.75 -19.07
CA ALA A 178 16.00 -17.90 -18.61
C ALA A 178 16.60 -18.71 -19.76
N SER A 179 15.92 -18.82 -20.90
CA SER A 179 16.46 -19.52 -22.08
C SER A 179 17.67 -18.78 -22.66
N ILE A 180 17.61 -17.45 -22.78
CA ILE A 180 18.72 -16.63 -23.26
C ILE A 180 19.89 -16.68 -22.27
N ASP A 181 19.60 -16.50 -20.98
CA ASP A 181 20.62 -16.54 -19.93
C ASP A 181 21.31 -17.90 -19.86
N ALA A 182 20.55 -19.00 -19.94
CA ALA A 182 21.09 -20.36 -20.01
C ALA A 182 22.01 -20.55 -21.22
N ALA A 183 21.63 -20.03 -22.39
CA ALA A 183 22.44 -20.12 -23.61
C ALA A 183 23.73 -19.29 -23.50
N ILE A 184 23.66 -18.08 -22.92
CA ILE A 184 24.83 -17.23 -22.64
C ILE A 184 25.78 -17.93 -21.66
N ILE A 185 25.25 -18.46 -20.56
CA ILE A 185 26.05 -19.20 -19.56
C ILE A 185 26.74 -20.38 -20.23
N GLN A 186 25.99 -21.21 -20.96
CA GLN A 186 26.55 -22.37 -21.64
C GLN A 186 27.63 -22.00 -22.65
N LEU A 187 27.48 -20.89 -23.39
CA LEU A 187 28.51 -20.43 -24.32
C LEU A 187 29.77 -19.92 -23.63
N LYS A 188 29.67 -19.38 -22.41
CA LYS A 188 30.82 -18.86 -21.67
C LYS A 188 31.52 -19.91 -20.80
N THR A 189 30.76 -20.79 -20.15
CA THR A 189 31.27 -21.77 -19.18
C THR A 189 31.38 -23.18 -19.73
N ASN A 190 30.78 -23.45 -20.90
CA ASN A 190 30.62 -24.79 -21.48
C ASN A 190 29.82 -25.75 -20.57
N VAL A 191 29.03 -25.23 -19.64
CA VAL A 191 28.17 -25.99 -18.72
C VAL A 191 26.70 -25.63 -19.00
N SER A 192 25.86 -26.65 -19.21
CA SER A 192 24.43 -26.47 -19.40
C SER A 192 23.70 -26.33 -18.06
N VAL A 193 22.98 -25.24 -17.86
CA VAL A 193 22.19 -24.97 -16.63
C VAL A 193 20.67 -25.08 -16.89
N TRP A 194 20.27 -25.34 -18.13
CA TRP A 194 18.86 -25.34 -18.55
C TRP A 194 17.98 -26.30 -17.75
N SER A 195 18.44 -27.53 -17.48
CA SER A 195 17.65 -28.51 -16.71
C SER A 195 17.35 -28.06 -15.29
N GLU A 196 18.29 -27.35 -14.66
CA GLU A 196 18.10 -26.80 -13.33
C GLU A 196 17.10 -25.64 -13.38
N LEU A 197 17.26 -24.71 -14.33
CA LEU A 197 16.36 -23.57 -14.52
C LEU A 197 14.93 -23.99 -14.85
N GLU A 198 14.74 -24.96 -15.74
CA GLU A 198 13.42 -25.48 -16.11
C GLU A 198 12.69 -26.11 -14.92
N SER A 199 13.43 -26.73 -14.00
CA SER A 199 12.86 -27.35 -12.80
C SER A 199 12.50 -26.34 -11.70
N THR A 200 12.94 -25.09 -11.82
CA THR A 200 12.65 -24.07 -10.81
C THR A 200 11.18 -23.70 -10.78
N LYS A 201 10.69 -23.48 -9.57
CA LYS A 201 9.33 -23.00 -9.31
C LYS A 201 9.42 -21.61 -8.72
N ALA A 202 8.58 -20.69 -9.23
CA ALA A 202 8.38 -19.42 -8.57
C ALA A 202 7.34 -19.56 -7.45
N VAL A 203 7.55 -18.82 -6.38
CA VAL A 203 6.60 -18.71 -5.27
C VAL A 203 6.28 -17.24 -5.09
N ILE A 204 4.98 -16.91 -5.14
CA ILE A 204 4.50 -15.60 -4.71
C ILE A 204 4.52 -15.64 -3.19
N MET A 205 5.37 -14.80 -2.60
CA MET A 205 5.51 -14.72 -1.15
C MET A 205 4.19 -14.26 -0.53
N GLY A 206 3.79 -14.97 0.52
CA GLY A 206 2.68 -14.60 1.38
C GLY A 206 2.93 -13.29 2.11
N GLU A 207 1.84 -12.70 2.59
CA GLU A 207 1.88 -11.48 3.38
C GLU A 207 1.40 -11.79 4.80
N ALA A 208 2.16 -11.34 5.80
CA ALA A 208 1.77 -11.49 7.20
C ALA A 208 0.50 -10.69 7.52
N ALA A 209 -0.27 -11.14 8.52
CA ALA A 209 -1.42 -10.39 9.00
C ALA A 209 -1.00 -9.00 9.50
N VAL A 210 -1.57 -7.95 8.90
CA VAL A 210 -1.25 -6.55 9.22
C VAL A 210 -2.55 -5.76 9.37
N VAL A 211 -2.59 -4.94 10.42
CA VAL A 211 -3.63 -3.93 10.60
C VAL A 211 -3.13 -2.63 9.98
N GLU A 212 -3.72 -2.24 8.86
CA GLU A 212 -3.40 -0.96 8.26
C GLU A 212 -4.11 0.15 9.04
N ILE A 213 -3.27 1.01 9.59
CA ILE A 213 -3.66 2.14 10.39
C ILE A 213 -3.89 3.31 9.44
N ASP A 214 -5.15 3.59 9.13
CA ASP A 214 -5.47 4.81 8.39
C ASP A 214 -5.11 6.03 9.26
N THR A 215 -4.31 6.93 8.67
CA THR A 215 -3.78 8.12 9.32
C THR A 215 -4.80 9.24 9.33
N PHE A 216 -5.69 9.28 8.33
CA PHE A 216 -6.71 10.32 8.18
C PHE A 216 -7.72 10.36 9.34
N PRO A 217 -8.42 9.26 9.69
CA PRO A 217 -9.38 9.28 10.80
C PRO A 217 -8.70 9.59 12.16
N ARG A 218 -7.44 9.16 12.32
CA ARG A 218 -6.63 9.49 13.50
C ARG A 218 -6.34 10.99 13.62
N GLY A 219 -6.00 11.64 12.51
CA GLY A 219 -5.81 13.09 12.47
C GLY A 219 -7.08 13.86 12.86
N VAL A 220 -8.24 13.43 12.37
CA VAL A 220 -9.54 14.02 12.71
C VAL A 220 -9.86 13.84 14.20
N ILE A 221 -9.63 12.65 14.76
CA ILE A 221 -9.83 12.38 16.20
C ILE A 221 -8.93 13.29 17.05
N LEU A 222 -7.66 13.48 16.66
CA LEU A 222 -6.74 14.35 17.40
C LEU A 222 -7.17 15.82 17.37
N ILE A 223 -7.53 16.36 16.20
CA ILE A 223 -8.04 17.74 16.08
C ILE A 223 -9.30 17.90 16.93
N TYR A 224 -10.19 16.91 16.87
CA TYR A 224 -11.42 16.92 17.64
C TYR A 224 -11.18 16.93 19.15
N LEU A 225 -10.27 16.11 19.65
CA LEU A 225 -9.89 16.10 21.07
C LEU A 225 -9.34 17.46 21.51
N VAL A 226 -8.50 18.11 20.68
CA VAL A 226 -7.98 19.46 20.96
C VAL A 226 -9.10 20.48 21.07
N ILE A 227 -10.10 20.42 20.20
CA ILE A 227 -11.26 21.33 20.23
C ILE A 227 -12.16 21.04 21.45
N ALA A 228 -12.44 19.77 21.73
CA ALA A 228 -13.32 19.36 22.82
C ALA A 228 -12.74 19.68 24.21
N PHE A 229 -11.42 19.57 24.38
CA PHE A 229 -10.72 19.89 25.63
C PHE A 229 -10.21 21.34 25.70
N SER A 230 -10.45 22.15 24.66
CA SER A 230 -10.08 23.56 24.69
C SER A 230 -10.97 24.35 25.67
N PRO A 231 -10.39 25.17 26.57
CA PRO A 231 -11.14 26.07 27.44
C PRO A 231 -12.08 27.02 26.68
N PHE A 232 -11.82 27.23 25.38
CA PHE A 232 -12.60 28.10 24.51
C PHE A 232 -14.09 27.72 24.47
N GLY A 233 -14.42 26.43 24.33
CA GLY A 233 -15.81 25.97 24.30
C GLY A 233 -16.54 26.25 25.63
N TYR A 234 -15.83 26.09 26.75
CA TYR A 234 -16.34 26.39 28.08
C TYR A 234 -16.61 27.90 28.27
N PHE A 235 -15.67 28.76 27.86
CA PHE A 235 -15.84 30.22 27.95
C PHE A 235 -16.95 30.73 27.02
N LEU A 236 -17.07 30.21 25.81
CA LEU A 236 -18.14 30.57 24.87
C LEU A 236 -19.52 30.17 25.40
N ALA A 237 -19.64 28.96 25.96
CA ALA A 237 -20.86 28.49 26.60
C ALA A 237 -21.27 29.40 27.75
N ILE A 238 -20.34 29.77 28.64
CA ILE A 238 -20.60 30.70 29.75
C ILE A 238 -21.03 32.08 29.23
N HIS A 239 -20.34 32.60 28.21
CA HIS A 239 -20.68 33.89 27.61
C HIS A 239 -22.05 33.88 26.92
N ILE A 240 -22.41 32.81 26.21
CA ILE A 240 -23.74 32.68 25.57
C ILE A 240 -24.83 32.60 26.65
N VAL A 241 -24.65 31.78 27.68
CA VAL A 241 -25.63 31.64 28.77
C VAL A 241 -25.82 32.96 29.51
N THR A 242 -24.72 33.67 29.83
CA THR A 242 -24.81 34.99 30.50
C THR A 242 -25.44 36.06 29.60
N GLN A 243 -25.24 36.02 28.29
CA GLN A 243 -25.91 36.93 27.34
C GLN A 243 -27.40 36.63 27.20
N VAL A 244 -27.80 35.34 27.24
CA VAL A 244 -29.21 34.92 27.20
C VAL A 244 -29.92 35.30 28.50
N GLU A 245 -29.30 35.09 29.67
CA GLU A 245 -29.89 35.49 30.96
C GLU A 245 -30.02 37.01 31.10
N LYS A 246 -29.10 37.80 30.54
CA LYS A 246 -29.23 39.27 30.50
C LYS A 246 -30.35 39.76 29.59
N LYS A 247 -30.72 39.00 28.56
CA LYS A 247 -31.81 39.33 27.63
C LYS A 247 -33.20 38.91 28.12
N VAL A 248 -33.30 38.03 29.11
CA VAL A 248 -34.59 37.68 29.75
C VAL A 248 -34.76 38.57 30.99
N PRO A 249 -35.60 39.63 30.96
CA PRO A 249 -35.85 40.43 32.14
C PRO A 249 -36.50 39.56 33.22
N ILE A 250 -35.85 39.50 34.37
CA ILE A 250 -36.29 38.78 35.56
C ILE A 250 -37.57 39.45 36.07
N VAL A 251 -38.74 38.94 35.70
CA VAL A 251 -39.99 39.21 36.43
C VAL A 251 -40.03 38.24 37.61
N ARG A 252 -39.42 38.64 38.73
CA ARG A 252 -39.69 38.04 40.04
C ARG A 252 -41.03 38.60 40.54
N ARG A 253 -42.04 37.74 40.67
CA ARG A 253 -43.09 37.89 41.66
C ARG A 253 -42.77 36.97 42.84
#